data_AF-A0A397CMV0-F1
#
_entry.id   AF-A0A397CMV0-F1
#
_cell.length_a   1.000
_cell.length_b   1.000
_cell.length_c   1.000
_cell.angle_alpha   90.00
_cell.angle_beta   90.00
_cell.angle_gamma   90.00
#
_symmetry.space_group_name_H-M   'P 1'
#
loop_
_entity.id
_entity.type
_entity.pdbx_description
1 polymer ?
#
loop_
_entity_poly.entity_id
_entity_poly.type
_entity_poly.pdbx_seq_one_letter_code
_entity_poly.pdbx_strand_id
1 'polypeptide(L)'
;MADDFPEENLNEDVALLRDAWANELNAPELLTFQTDLISDMVEQVQNQQSYVDEMSADVATLTEERSFTNKLYQVRLHSVLQYHPLLVVLITMQMEIDRIKYMLASYLRLRLMKIERHTRHVLHASMDKLSPGEVDYAHSYKDLYESHCRDLLLSKLPPDHQQLDEPHMRSEHVNARKDDRHVLRYRVVSSLVEEGKVKLL
;
A
#
# COMPACT_ATOMS: atom_id res chain seq x y z
N MET A 1 33.02 -16.41 15.92
CA MET A 1 32.37 -15.43 15.03
C MET A 1 30.94 -15.90 14.91
N ALA A 2 30.08 -15.43 15.81
CA ALA A 2 28.65 -15.67 15.69
C ALA A 2 28.16 -14.70 14.63
N ASP A 3 27.52 -15.25 13.61
CA ASP A 3 26.90 -14.53 12.51
C ASP A 3 25.77 -13.69 13.11
N ASP A 4 25.94 -12.38 13.09
CA ASP A 4 24.94 -11.39 13.52
C ASP A 4 23.95 -11.27 12.36
N PHE A 5 23.08 -12.28 12.23
CA PHE A 5 21.93 -12.18 11.34
C PHE A 5 21.08 -11.03 11.87
N PRO A 6 20.89 -9.93 11.12
CA PRO A 6 19.93 -8.92 11.54
C PRO A 6 18.58 -9.63 11.63
N GLU A 7 18.03 -9.74 12.84
CA GLU A 7 16.65 -10.17 13.01
C GLU A 7 15.78 -9.16 12.25
N GLU A 8 15.35 -9.51 11.04
CA GLU A 8 14.30 -8.81 10.31
C GLU A 8 13.09 -8.71 11.26
N ASN A 9 12.97 -7.55 11.89
CA ASN A 9 11.94 -7.33 12.88
C ASN A 9 10.66 -7.03 12.11
N LEU A 10 9.83 -8.05 11.92
CA LEU A 10 8.53 -7.96 11.24
C LEU A 10 7.66 -6.78 11.73
N ASN A 11 7.84 -6.33 12.97
CA ASN A 11 7.12 -5.17 13.50
C ASN A 11 7.65 -3.83 12.99
N GLU A 12 8.93 -3.75 12.61
CA GLU A 12 9.57 -2.58 12.05
C GLU A 12 9.06 -2.31 10.63
N ASP A 13 9.02 -3.32 9.75
CA ASP A 13 8.52 -3.15 8.37
C ASP A 13 7.03 -2.80 8.33
N VAL A 14 6.24 -3.37 9.25
CA VAL A 14 4.82 -2.99 9.41
C VAL A 14 4.69 -1.54 9.87
N ALA A 15 5.59 -1.05 10.73
CA ALA A 15 5.60 0.35 11.15
C ALA A 15 6.04 1.29 10.01
N LEU A 16 7.04 0.89 9.23
CA LEU A 16 7.50 1.61 8.04
C LEU A 16 6.39 1.68 6.99
N LEU A 17 5.68 0.57 6.74
CA LEU A 17 4.54 0.52 5.81
C LEU A 17 3.41 1.45 6.28
N ARG A 18 3.11 1.47 7.58
CA ARG A 18 2.11 2.39 8.13
C ARG A 18 2.51 3.84 7.91
N ASP A 19 3.77 4.17 8.14
CA ASP A 19 4.27 5.54 7.98
C ASP A 19 4.31 5.94 6.50
N ALA A 20 4.73 5.04 5.61
CA ALA A 20 4.66 5.20 4.16
C ALA A 20 3.23 5.48 3.68
N TRP A 21 2.28 4.66 4.15
CA TRP A 21 0.87 4.78 3.82
C TRP A 21 0.26 6.09 4.30
N ALA A 22 0.53 6.48 5.56
CA ALA A 22 0.04 7.74 6.13
C ALA A 22 0.62 8.95 5.40
N ASN A 23 1.92 8.93 5.09
CA ASN A 23 2.58 10.00 4.34
C ASN A 23 2.00 10.14 2.94
N GLU A 24 1.80 9.03 2.22
CA GLU A 24 1.17 9.06 0.91
C GLU A 24 -0.27 9.60 1.01
N LEU A 25 -1.05 9.21 2.02
CA LEU A 25 -2.42 9.68 2.25
C LEU A 25 -2.52 11.20 2.41
N ASN A 26 -1.59 11.77 3.18
CA ASN A 26 -1.62 13.17 3.55
C ASN A 26 -0.85 14.08 2.55
N ALA A 27 0.00 13.50 1.70
CA ALA A 27 0.72 14.24 0.68
C ALA A 27 -0.19 14.62 -0.51
N PRO A 28 -0.24 15.89 -0.95
CA PRO A 28 -0.90 16.30 -2.18
C PRO A 28 -0.13 15.89 -3.44
N GLU A 29 1.19 15.69 -3.35
CA GLU A 29 2.05 15.25 -4.45
C GLU A 29 2.37 13.76 -4.30
N LEU A 30 2.84 13.13 -5.38
CA LEU A 30 3.25 11.71 -5.37
C LEU A 30 4.64 11.58 -4.73
N LEU A 31 4.75 10.70 -3.73
CA LEU A 31 6.01 10.38 -3.07
C LEU A 31 6.81 9.33 -3.84
N THR A 32 8.07 9.11 -3.46
CA THR A 32 8.90 8.03 -4.00
C THR A 32 8.30 6.67 -3.65
N PHE A 33 8.16 5.79 -4.65
CA PHE A 33 7.70 4.42 -4.44
C PHE A 33 8.70 3.65 -3.57
N GLN A 34 8.23 3.04 -2.49
CA GLN A 34 9.05 2.20 -1.62
C GLN A 34 9.11 0.76 -2.15
N THR A 35 9.91 0.53 -3.19
CA THR A 35 9.95 -0.77 -3.89
C THR A 35 10.32 -1.92 -2.95
N ASP A 36 11.42 -1.78 -2.23
CA ASP A 36 11.98 -2.84 -1.39
C ASP A 36 11.00 -3.20 -0.28
N LEU A 37 10.57 -2.21 0.52
CA LEU A 37 9.58 -2.39 1.59
C LEU A 37 8.28 -3.08 1.10
N ILE A 38 7.74 -2.65 -0.05
CA ILE A 38 6.49 -3.24 -0.55
C ILE A 38 6.72 -4.66 -1.05
N SER A 39 7.86 -4.95 -1.69
CA SER A 39 8.23 -6.29 -2.11
C SER A 39 8.32 -7.23 -0.91
N ASP A 40 9.07 -6.83 0.11
CA ASP A 40 9.32 -7.61 1.32
C ASP A 40 8.01 -7.85 2.09
N MET A 41 7.19 -6.82 2.25
CA MET A 41 5.88 -6.93 2.90
C MET A 41 4.93 -7.86 2.14
N VAL A 42 4.95 -7.86 0.80
CA VAL A 42 4.11 -8.76 -0.01
C VAL A 42 4.57 -10.21 0.15
N GLU A 43 5.88 -10.47 0.08
CA GLU A 43 6.45 -11.81 0.28
C GLU A 43 6.14 -12.32 1.69
N GLN A 44 6.36 -11.50 2.71
CA GLN A 44 6.07 -11.83 4.10
C GLN A 44 4.59 -12.18 4.31
N VAL A 45 3.67 -11.37 3.77
CA VAL A 45 2.23 -11.63 3.85
C VAL A 45 1.85 -12.94 3.16
N GLN A 46 2.49 -13.27 2.03
CA GLN A 46 2.26 -14.55 1.33
C GLN A 46 2.74 -15.74 2.16
N ASN A 47 3.94 -15.65 2.73
CA ASN A 47 4.51 -16.67 3.61
C ASN A 47 3.64 -16.90 4.85
N GLN A 48 3.19 -15.82 5.50
CA GLN A 48 2.28 -15.89 6.65
C GLN A 48 0.92 -16.48 6.29
N GLN A 49 0.36 -16.14 5.12
CA GLN A 49 -0.91 -16.71 4.67
C GLN A 49 -0.78 -18.22 4.43
N SER A 50 0.30 -18.68 3.77
CA SER A 50 0.55 -20.12 3.56
C SER A 50 0.59 -20.87 4.89
N TYR A 51 1.30 -20.33 5.87
CA TYR A 51 1.39 -20.93 7.20
C TYR A 51 0.04 -21.01 7.92
N VAL A 52 -0.76 -19.93 7.86
CA VAL A 52 -2.11 -19.91 8.45
C VAL A 52 -3.03 -20.91 7.77
N ASP A 53 -2.94 -21.04 6.44
CA ASP A 53 -3.76 -21.97 5.66
C ASP A 53 -3.44 -23.44 5.99
N GLU A 54 -2.15 -23.79 6.09
CA GLU A 54 -1.69 -25.12 6.53
C GLU A 54 -2.20 -25.44 7.94
N MET A 55 -1.99 -24.52 8.89
CA MET A 55 -2.37 -24.72 10.28
C MET A 55 -3.89 -24.75 10.47
N SER A 56 -4.64 -24.03 9.63
CA SER A 56 -6.11 -24.11 9.56
C SER A 56 -6.58 -25.48 9.06
N ALA A 57 -5.91 -26.06 8.06
CA ALA A 57 -6.22 -27.40 7.55
C ALA A 57 -5.99 -28.47 8.63
N ASP A 58 -4.87 -28.39 9.36
CA ASP A 58 -4.57 -29.29 10.48
C ASP A 58 -5.60 -29.18 11.60
N VAL A 59 -6.05 -27.97 11.94
CA VAL A 59 -7.10 -27.79 12.94
C VAL A 59 -8.44 -28.36 12.47
N ALA A 60 -8.76 -28.28 11.18
CA ALA A 60 -9.96 -28.87 10.61
C ALA A 60 -9.96 -30.41 10.72
N THR A 61 -8.85 -31.08 10.35
CA THR A 61 -8.72 -32.54 10.46
C THR A 61 -8.82 -33.02 11.91
N LEU A 62 -8.13 -32.35 12.83
CA LEU A 62 -8.20 -32.65 14.27
C LEU A 62 -9.61 -32.45 14.84
N THR A 63 -10.35 -31.46 14.33
CA THR A 63 -11.74 -31.21 14.74
C THR A 63 -12.65 -32.32 14.24
N GLU A 64 -12.46 -32.80 13.01
CA GLU A 64 -13.23 -33.92 12.45
C GLU A 64 -12.97 -35.22 13.23
N GLU A 65 -11.71 -35.57 13.48
CA GLU A 65 -11.32 -36.73 14.30
C GLU A 65 -11.87 -36.63 15.73
N ARG A 66 -11.78 -35.46 16.36
CA ARG A 66 -12.38 -35.21 17.67
C ARG A 66 -13.91 -35.27 17.63
N SER A 67 -14.55 -34.87 16.53
CA SER A 67 -16.01 -34.97 16.37
C SER A 67 -16.45 -36.43 16.29
N PHE A 68 -15.66 -37.27 15.63
CA PHE A 68 -15.88 -38.70 15.53
C PHE A 68 -15.74 -39.38 16.91
N THR A 69 -14.67 -39.09 17.65
CA THR A 69 -14.47 -39.65 18.99
C THR A 69 -15.50 -39.12 19.99
N ASN A 70 -15.85 -37.83 19.97
CA ASN A 70 -16.91 -37.29 20.84
C ASN A 70 -18.29 -37.91 20.57
N LYS A 71 -18.60 -38.26 19.32
CA LYS A 71 -19.82 -39.01 18.97
C LYS A 71 -19.77 -40.46 19.47
N LEU A 72 -18.59 -41.07 19.48
CA LEU A 72 -18.39 -42.48 19.89
C LEU A 72 -18.32 -42.66 21.42
N TYR A 73 -17.78 -41.68 22.15
CA TYR A 73 -17.58 -41.72 23.60
C TYR A 73 -18.57 -40.85 24.39
N GLN A 74 -19.73 -40.56 23.83
CA GLN A 74 -20.66 -39.55 24.34
C GLN A 74 -21.32 -39.91 25.69
N VAL A 75 -20.58 -39.82 26.80
CA VAL A 75 -21.11 -39.49 28.13
C VAL A 75 -20.08 -38.62 28.87
N ARG A 76 -20.47 -37.36 29.11
CA ARG A 76 -19.83 -36.36 30.00
C ARG A 76 -18.40 -35.95 29.67
N LEU A 77 -18.24 -34.69 29.26
CA LEU A 77 -17.83 -33.63 30.18
C LEU A 77 -17.97 -32.26 29.50
N HIS A 78 -18.60 -31.35 30.24
CA HIS A 78 -18.55 -29.90 30.07
C HIS A 78 -17.20 -29.41 29.50
N SER A 79 -17.15 -29.00 28.24
CA SER A 79 -16.05 -28.16 27.70
C SER A 79 -16.36 -27.55 26.34
N VAL A 80 -17.63 -27.30 26.02
CA VAL A 80 -17.97 -26.42 24.87
C VAL A 80 -17.45 -24.99 25.11
N LEU A 81 -17.01 -24.68 26.34
CA LEU A 81 -16.30 -23.44 26.71
C LEU A 81 -14.76 -23.51 26.59
N GLN A 82 -14.18 -24.63 26.14
CA GLN A 82 -12.75 -24.68 25.79
C GLN A 82 -12.58 -24.29 24.32
N TYR A 83 -12.99 -23.05 23.99
CA TYR A 83 -12.61 -22.41 22.74
C TYR A 83 -11.09 -22.53 22.61
N HIS A 84 -10.69 -23.40 21.69
CA HIS A 84 -9.35 -23.92 21.57
C HIS A 84 -8.38 -22.74 21.39
N PRO A 85 -7.36 -22.55 22.26
CA PRO A 85 -6.44 -21.42 22.15
C PRO A 85 -5.84 -21.29 20.73
N LEU A 86 -5.68 -22.41 20.01
CA LEU A 86 -5.25 -22.44 18.61
C LEU A 86 -6.24 -21.77 17.64
N LEU A 87 -7.56 -21.92 17.83
CA LEU A 87 -8.55 -21.25 16.97
C LEU A 87 -8.52 -19.73 17.15
N VAL A 88 -8.40 -19.26 18.40
CA VAL A 88 -8.26 -17.83 18.68
C VAL A 88 -6.99 -17.29 18.04
N VAL A 89 -5.86 -18.02 18.15
CA VAL A 89 -4.60 -17.64 17.51
C VAL A 89 -4.74 -17.58 15.98
N LEU A 90 -5.32 -18.59 15.34
CA LEU A 90 -5.55 -18.61 13.89
C LEU A 90 -6.40 -17.41 13.43
N ILE A 91 -7.49 -17.11 14.14
CA ILE A 91 -8.35 -15.96 13.84
C ILE A 91 -7.56 -14.65 14.01
N THR A 92 -6.75 -14.50 15.06
CA THR A 92 -5.93 -13.29 15.25
C THR A 92 -4.86 -13.12 14.18
N MET A 93 -4.22 -14.20 13.75
CA MET A 93 -3.23 -14.17 12.67
C MET A 93 -3.89 -13.78 11.34
N GLN A 94 -5.05 -14.38 11.02
CA GLN A 94 -5.80 -14.02 9.81
C GLN A 94 -6.22 -12.55 9.82
N MET A 95 -6.71 -12.03 10.95
CA MET A 95 -7.08 -10.61 11.07
C MET A 95 -5.91 -9.66 10.85
N GLU A 96 -4.72 -9.97 11.37
CA GLU A 96 -3.53 -9.13 11.14
C GLU A 96 -3.06 -9.20 9.68
N ILE A 97 -3.09 -10.38 9.06
CA ILE A 97 -2.80 -10.53 7.63
C ILE A 97 -3.77 -9.67 6.79
N ASP A 98 -5.06 -9.71 7.08
CA ASP A 98 -6.08 -8.94 6.37
C ASP A 98 -5.89 -7.43 6.56
N ARG A 99 -5.51 -7.00 7.76
CA ARG A 99 -5.18 -5.60 8.07
C ARG A 99 -3.97 -5.12 7.26
N ILE A 100 -2.91 -5.92 7.15
CA ILE A 100 -1.72 -5.57 6.37
C ILE A 100 -2.05 -5.55 4.86
N LYS A 101 -2.77 -6.56 4.35
CA LYS A 101 -3.26 -6.59 2.96
C LYS A 101 -4.08 -5.36 2.62
N TYR A 102 -4.97 -4.94 3.52
CA TYR A 102 -5.76 -3.73 3.36
C TYR A 102 -4.86 -2.49 3.23
N MET A 103 -3.86 -2.35 4.10
CA MET A 103 -2.94 -1.22 4.09
C MET A 103 -2.09 -1.17 2.81
N LEU A 104 -1.52 -2.29 2.37
CA LEU A 104 -0.80 -2.41 1.08
C LEU A 104 -1.70 -2.00 -0.08
N ALA A 105 -2.91 -2.57 -0.15
CA ALA A 105 -3.82 -2.31 -1.24
C ALA A 105 -4.37 -0.87 -1.22
N SER A 106 -4.51 -0.26 -0.04
CA SER A 106 -4.89 1.14 0.13
C SER A 106 -3.78 2.08 -0.36
N TYR A 107 -2.53 1.81 0.02
CA TYR A 107 -1.34 2.54 -0.44
C TYR A 107 -1.23 2.54 -1.97
N LEU A 108 -1.30 1.35 -2.60
CA LEU A 108 -1.22 1.23 -4.05
C LEU A 108 -2.37 1.95 -4.77
N ARG A 109 -3.61 1.81 -4.29
CA ARG A 109 -4.77 2.51 -4.90
C ARG A 109 -4.65 4.02 -4.82
N LEU A 110 -4.17 4.53 -3.70
CA LEU A 110 -3.99 5.97 -3.51
C LEU A 110 -2.97 6.53 -4.50
N ARG A 111 -1.87 5.82 -4.71
CA ARG A 111 -0.84 6.20 -5.68
C ARG A 111 -1.37 6.20 -7.10
N LEU A 112 -2.11 5.16 -7.50
CA LEU A 112 -2.79 5.14 -8.81
C LEU A 112 -3.73 6.33 -8.99
N MET A 113 -4.53 6.67 -7.97
CA MET A 113 -5.42 7.84 -8.02
C MET A 113 -4.66 9.16 -8.23
N LYS A 114 -3.50 9.33 -7.59
CA LYS A 114 -2.64 10.51 -7.78
C LYS A 114 -2.00 10.55 -9.17
N ILE A 115 -1.57 9.39 -9.68
CA ILE A 115 -1.05 9.24 -11.03
C ILE A 115 -2.12 9.64 -12.04
N GLU A 116 -3.32 9.06 -11.96
CA GLU A 116 -4.44 9.35 -12.88
C GLU A 116 -4.74 10.86 -12.94
N ARG A 117 -4.79 11.52 -11.78
CA ARG A 117 -5.12 12.96 -11.68
C ARG A 117 -4.14 13.87 -12.43
N HIS A 118 -2.86 13.50 -12.46
CA HIS A 118 -1.79 14.32 -13.04
C HIS A 118 -0.88 13.53 -13.99
N THR A 119 -1.45 12.58 -14.74
CA THR A 119 -0.70 11.56 -15.51
C THR A 119 0.41 12.15 -16.38
N ARG A 120 0.12 13.18 -17.18
CA ARG A 120 1.12 13.82 -18.07
C ARG A 120 2.27 14.46 -17.31
N HIS A 121 1.96 15.18 -16.23
CA HIS A 121 2.98 15.83 -15.40
C HIS A 121 3.87 14.81 -14.71
N VAL A 122 3.27 13.76 -14.16
CA VAL A 122 3.99 12.67 -13.49
C VAL A 122 4.96 11.96 -14.45
N LEU A 123 4.51 11.64 -15.67
CA LEU A 123 5.35 11.04 -16.71
C LEU A 123 6.48 11.95 -17.21
N HIS A 124 6.42 13.27 -17.00
CA HIS A 124 7.48 14.18 -17.41
C HIS A 124 8.44 14.53 -16.26
N ALA A 125 7.93 14.69 -15.04
CA ALA A 125 8.66 15.29 -13.93
C ALA A 125 8.94 14.36 -12.75
N SER A 126 8.35 13.16 -12.71
CA SER A 126 8.40 12.30 -11.51
C SER A 126 8.47 10.80 -11.84
N MET A 127 8.94 10.43 -13.02
CA MET A 127 9.10 9.02 -13.43
C MET A 127 10.00 8.23 -12.49
N ASP A 128 10.99 8.88 -11.89
CA ASP A 128 11.91 8.33 -10.89
C ASP A 128 11.21 7.91 -9.58
N LYS A 129 10.02 8.45 -9.32
CA LYS A 129 9.22 8.16 -8.11
C LYS A 129 8.24 7.00 -8.29
N LEU A 130 8.13 6.42 -9.49
CA LEU A 130 7.15 5.38 -9.82
C LEU A 130 7.79 4.00 -9.78
N SER A 131 6.99 2.99 -9.44
CA SER A 131 7.36 1.61 -9.71
C SER A 131 7.30 1.31 -11.22
N PRO A 132 7.98 0.26 -11.72
CA PRO A 132 7.89 -0.14 -13.12
C PRO A 132 6.45 -0.40 -13.58
N GLY A 133 5.64 -1.06 -12.74
CA GLY A 133 4.23 -1.31 -13.04
C GLY A 133 3.38 -0.04 -13.05
N GLU A 134 3.73 0.96 -12.23
CA GLU A 134 3.07 2.28 -12.25
C GLU A 134 3.40 3.06 -13.53
N VAL A 135 4.63 2.93 -14.05
CA VAL A 135 5.05 3.56 -15.31
C VAL A 135 4.24 2.98 -16.49
N ASP A 136 4.17 1.65 -16.58
CA ASP A 136 3.40 0.97 -17.63
C ASP A 136 1.91 1.33 -17.58
N TYR A 137 1.35 1.38 -16.37
CA TYR A 137 -0.02 1.81 -16.13
C TYR A 137 -0.25 3.26 -16.58
N ALA A 138 0.65 4.18 -16.19
CA ALA A 138 0.53 5.60 -16.52
C ALA A 138 0.59 5.86 -18.04
N HIS A 139 1.45 5.15 -18.77
CA HIS A 139 1.49 5.22 -20.23
C HIS A 139 0.19 4.72 -20.87
N SER A 140 -0.26 3.54 -20.45
CA SER A 140 -1.51 2.94 -20.95
C SER A 140 -2.72 3.85 -20.69
N TYR A 141 -2.79 4.46 -19.50
CA TYR A 141 -3.85 5.39 -19.12
C TYR A 141 -3.79 6.68 -19.95
N LYS A 142 -2.60 7.26 -20.14
CA LYS A 142 -2.41 8.46 -20.97
C LYS A 142 -2.93 8.23 -22.39
N ASP A 143 -2.51 7.14 -23.01
CA ASP A 143 -2.86 6.83 -24.40
C ASP A 143 -4.37 6.60 -24.55
N LEU A 144 -4.98 5.87 -23.60
CA LEU A 144 -6.43 5.67 -23.53
C LEU A 144 -7.19 6.99 -23.41
N TYR A 145 -6.76 7.85 -22.49
CA TYR A 145 -7.39 9.15 -22.25
C TYR A 145 -7.25 10.08 -23.46
N GLU A 146 -6.07 10.11 -24.09
CA GLU A 146 -5.83 10.92 -25.28
C GLU A 146 -6.63 10.47 -26.49
N SER A 147 -6.74 9.16 -26.72
CA SER A 147 -7.62 8.61 -27.75
C SER A 147 -9.07 9.01 -27.49
N HIS A 148 -9.55 8.83 -26.26
CA HIS A 148 -10.92 9.17 -25.90
C HIS A 148 -11.23 10.67 -26.11
N CYS A 149 -10.35 11.55 -25.65
CA CYS A 149 -10.50 12.99 -25.87
C CYS A 149 -10.45 13.36 -27.35
N ARG A 150 -9.59 12.70 -28.15
CA ARG A 150 -9.47 12.91 -29.59
C ARG A 150 -10.75 12.55 -30.32
N ASP A 151 -11.32 11.41 -29.99
CA ASP A 151 -12.54 10.90 -30.61
C ASP A 151 -13.76 11.76 -30.25
N LEU A 152 -13.88 12.14 -28.97
CA LEU A 152 -15.03 12.88 -28.46
C LEU A 152 -15.04 14.36 -28.87
N LEU A 153 -13.89 15.04 -28.73
CA LEU A 153 -13.81 16.51 -28.76
C LEU A 153 -12.71 17.04 -29.68
N LEU A 154 -11.45 16.59 -29.54
CA LEU A 154 -10.32 17.27 -30.19
C LEU A 154 -10.36 17.17 -31.71
N SER A 155 -10.87 16.08 -32.27
CA SER A 155 -11.09 15.96 -33.72
C SER A 155 -12.11 16.96 -34.29
N LYS A 156 -12.92 17.59 -33.43
CA LYS A 156 -13.95 18.58 -33.80
C LYS A 156 -13.51 20.02 -33.57
N LEU A 157 -12.39 20.24 -32.89
CA LEU A 157 -11.85 21.56 -32.60
C LEU A 157 -11.00 22.08 -33.77
N PRO A 158 -10.86 23.42 -33.92
CA PRO A 158 -9.89 24.02 -34.85
C PRO A 158 -8.46 23.52 -34.58
N PRO A 159 -7.58 23.48 -35.60
CA PRO A 159 -6.25 22.87 -35.51
C PRO A 159 -5.38 23.39 -34.35
N ASP A 160 -5.54 24.67 -34.00
CA ASP A 160 -4.78 25.33 -32.92
C ASP A 160 -5.16 24.83 -31.51
N HIS A 161 -6.28 24.11 -31.37
CA HIS A 161 -6.81 23.63 -30.08
C HIS A 161 -6.95 22.10 -30.03
N GLN A 162 -6.32 21.38 -30.97
CA GLN A 162 -6.37 19.91 -30.99
C GLN A 162 -5.30 19.27 -30.11
N GLN A 163 -4.37 20.06 -29.57
CA GLN A 163 -3.32 19.61 -28.66
C GLN A 163 -3.73 19.86 -27.20
N LEU A 164 -3.38 18.92 -26.32
CA LEU A 164 -3.65 19.00 -24.88
C LEU A 164 -2.50 19.62 -24.07
N ASP A 165 -1.47 20.13 -24.76
CA ASP A 165 -0.26 20.64 -24.16
C ASP A 165 -0.30 22.17 -24.04
N GLU A 166 -0.14 22.69 -22.82
CA GLU A 166 0.31 24.06 -22.59
C GLU A 166 1.59 24.05 -21.74
N PRO A 167 2.65 24.79 -22.13
CA PRO A 167 3.98 24.72 -21.48
C PRO A 167 4.10 25.52 -20.16
N HIS A 168 3.01 25.99 -19.55
CA HIS A 168 3.09 26.91 -18.43
C HIS A 168 2.88 26.24 -17.07
N MET A 169 3.99 25.89 -16.42
CA MET A 169 4.03 25.61 -14.98
C MET A 169 4.59 26.84 -14.25
N ARG A 170 3.76 27.54 -13.45
CA ARG A 170 4.25 28.61 -12.56
C ARG A 170 4.81 27.99 -11.28
N SER A 171 6.12 28.10 -11.07
CA SER A 171 6.75 27.76 -9.78
C SER A 171 6.69 28.97 -8.85
N GLU A 172 5.99 28.85 -7.71
CA GLU A 172 6.06 29.80 -6.59
C GLU A 172 7.00 29.22 -5.52
N HIS A 173 8.04 29.97 -5.17
CA HIS A 173 8.95 29.66 -4.06
C HIS A 173 8.64 30.57 -2.86
N VAL A 174 8.62 30.00 -1.64
CA VAL A 174 8.50 30.76 -0.38
C VAL A 174 9.53 30.22 0.61
N ASN A 175 10.26 31.12 1.28
CA ASN A 175 11.23 30.77 2.33
C ASN A 175 10.54 30.54 3.68
N ALA A 176 10.95 29.51 4.42
CA ALA A 176 10.47 29.22 5.76
C ALA A 176 11.62 29.21 6.79
N ARG A 177 11.32 29.58 8.05
CA ARG A 177 12.26 29.58 9.18
C ARG A 177 11.85 28.51 10.20
N LYS A 178 12.82 28.02 10.97
CA LYS A 178 12.66 26.95 11.98
C LYS A 178 11.71 27.38 13.11
N ASP A 179 10.84 26.46 13.54
CA ASP A 179 9.92 26.49 14.71
C ASP A 179 8.54 27.16 14.57
N ASP A 180 8.09 27.46 13.35
CA ASP A 180 6.71 27.91 13.09
C ASP A 180 5.76 26.73 12.83
N ARG A 181 4.64 26.66 13.56
CA ARG A 181 3.49 25.79 13.21
C ARG A 181 2.50 26.59 12.37
N HIS A 182 2.54 26.40 11.06
CA HIS A 182 1.53 26.89 10.11
C HIS A 182 0.94 25.73 9.32
N VAL A 183 -0.25 25.90 8.74
CA VAL A 183 -0.69 25.08 7.60
C VAL A 183 0.23 25.41 6.43
N LEU A 184 1.41 24.81 6.41
CA LEU A 184 2.39 25.01 5.35
C LEU A 184 1.93 24.23 4.12
N ARG A 185 2.01 24.86 2.94
CA ARG A 185 1.85 24.13 1.68
C ARG A 185 2.90 23.02 1.68
N TYR A 186 2.48 21.77 1.46
CA TYR A 186 3.31 20.56 1.46
C TYR A 186 4.65 20.72 0.72
N ARG A 187 4.68 21.54 -0.33
CA ARG A 187 5.86 21.93 -1.11
C ARG A 187 7.05 22.47 -0.29
N VAL A 188 6.83 22.96 0.93
CA VAL A 188 7.90 23.47 1.83
C VAL A 188 8.55 22.35 2.64
N VAL A 189 7.85 21.22 2.82
CA VAL A 189 8.27 20.08 3.64
C VAL A 189 8.57 18.84 2.81
N SER A 190 8.37 18.88 1.49
CA SER A 190 8.54 17.73 0.58
C SER A 190 9.92 17.09 0.69
N SER A 191 11.00 17.89 0.68
CA SER A 191 12.36 17.37 0.84
C SER A 191 12.62 16.74 2.20
N LEU A 192 11.98 17.24 3.27
CA LEU A 192 12.15 16.70 4.63
C LEU A 192 11.34 15.42 4.85
N VAL A 193 10.22 15.27 4.15
CA VAL A 193 9.44 14.02 4.09
C VAL A 193 10.18 12.97 3.25
N GLU A 194 10.73 13.36 2.10
CA GLU A 194 11.56 12.49 1.24
C GLU A 194 12.84 12.01 1.94
N GLU A 195 13.44 12.86 2.79
CA GLU A 195 14.60 12.52 3.61
C GLU A 195 14.25 11.77 4.93
N GLY A 196 12.98 11.46 5.18
CA GLY A 196 12.53 10.74 6.38
C GLY A 196 12.64 11.52 7.70
N LYS A 197 12.89 12.83 7.65
CA LYS A 197 13.09 13.68 8.84
C LYS A 197 11.79 14.15 9.49
N VAL A 198 10.66 14.05 8.79
CA VAL A 198 9.35 14.55 9.23
C VAL A 198 8.24 13.57 8.83
N LYS A 199 7.29 13.31 9.74
CA LYS A 199 6.07 12.52 9.48
C LYS A 199 4.86 13.42 9.36
N LEU A 200 3.95 13.10 8.43
CA LEU A 200 2.69 13.83 8.26
C LEU A 200 1.58 13.13 9.05
N LEU A 201 0.90 13.90 9.91
CA LEU A 201 -0.24 13.45 10.73
C LEU A 201 -1.54 13.52 9.92
#